data_AF-A0A1W1ZJG5-F1
#
_entry.id   AF-A0A1W1ZJG5-F1
#
_cell.length_a   1.000
_cell.length_b   1.000
_cell.length_c   1.000
_cell.angle_alpha   90.00
_cell.angle_beta   90.00
_cell.angle_gamma   90.00
#
_symmetry.space_group_name_H-M   'P 1'
#
loop_
_entity.id
_entity.type
_entity.pdbx_description
1 polymer ?
#
loop_
_entity_poly.entity_id
_entity_poly.type
_entity_poly.pdbx_seq_one_letter_code
_entity_poly.pdbx_strand_id
1 'polypeptide(L)'
;MITIDIKTGELKVNQLRFSSKTEISYLSEMLLSSDIELWFSHDIWRQYRFFNDRMIFILHFKNNLLQFIQISPIENEGATVLNIIEKLGGEQEYFWGKIEIFDDIKSRSISVLIKYFK
;
A
#
# COMPACT_ATOMS: atom_id res chain seq x y z
N MET A 1 5.82 -11.39 -4.34
CA MET A 1 5.73 -10.65 -5.63
C MET A 1 4.58 -9.65 -5.53
N ILE A 2 4.76 -8.40 -5.98
CA ILE A 2 3.70 -7.39 -6.03
C ILE A 2 3.12 -7.32 -7.45
N THR A 3 1.80 -7.25 -7.58
CA THR A 3 1.09 -7.07 -8.86
C THR A 3 -0.23 -6.37 -8.62
N ILE A 4 -0.72 -5.58 -9.58
CA ILE A 4 -2.06 -5.01 -9.52
C ILE A 4 -2.87 -5.41 -10.74
N ASP A 5 -4.13 -5.76 -10.55
CA ASP A 5 -5.07 -5.90 -11.65
C ASP A 5 -5.55 -4.49 -12.06
N ILE A 6 -5.04 -3.98 -13.17
CA ILE A 6 -5.37 -2.65 -13.71
C ILE A 6 -6.87 -2.49 -14.02
N LYS A 7 -7.62 -3.58 -14.19
CA LYS A 7 -9.06 -3.57 -14.43
C LYS A 7 -9.89 -3.55 -13.16
N THR A 8 -9.32 -3.71 -11.97
CA THR A 8 -10.09 -3.78 -10.72
C THR A 8 -9.44 -3.00 -9.56
N GLY A 9 -8.17 -2.66 -9.67
CA GLY A 9 -7.37 -2.08 -8.59
C GLY A 9 -6.97 -3.10 -7.53
N GLU A 10 -7.24 -4.40 -7.71
CA GLU A 10 -6.83 -5.42 -6.76
C GLU A 10 -5.31 -5.56 -6.75
N LEU A 11 -4.67 -5.06 -5.68
CA LEU A 11 -3.26 -5.26 -5.41
C LEU A 11 -3.07 -6.62 -4.73
N LYS A 12 -2.18 -7.44 -5.29
CA LYS A 12 -1.73 -8.70 -4.69
C LYS A 12 -0.31 -8.55 -4.20
N VAL A 13 -0.08 -8.93 -2.95
CA VAL A 13 1.25 -8.99 -2.33
C VAL A 13 1.39 -10.35 -1.65
N ASN A 14 2.21 -11.22 -2.22
CA ASN A 14 2.33 -12.61 -1.76
C ASN A 14 0.95 -13.32 -1.77
N GLN A 15 0.42 -13.71 -0.61
CA GLN A 15 -0.92 -14.32 -0.50
C GLN A 15 -2.03 -13.30 -0.20
N LEU A 16 -1.66 -12.05 0.07
CA LEU A 16 -2.57 -10.98 0.49
C LEU A 16 -3.18 -10.27 -0.71
N ARG A 17 -4.45 -9.86 -0.58
CA ARG A 17 -5.18 -9.12 -1.61
C ARG A 17 -5.83 -7.89 -1.02
N PHE A 18 -5.64 -6.76 -1.68
CA PHE A 18 -6.13 -5.46 -1.25
C PHE A 18 -6.88 -4.78 -2.39
N SER A 19 -8.00 -4.14 -2.07
CA SER A 19 -8.82 -3.38 -3.01
C SER A 19 -9.48 -2.21 -2.29
N SER A 20 -10.17 -1.35 -3.04
CA SER A 20 -10.98 -0.25 -2.47
C SER A 20 -12.08 -0.72 -1.52
N LYS A 21 -12.47 -2.00 -1.60
CA LYS A 21 -13.49 -2.62 -0.74
C LYS A 21 -12.90 -3.37 0.45
N THR A 22 -11.58 -3.40 0.59
CA THR A 22 -10.94 -4.09 1.71
C THR A 22 -11.27 -3.37 3.01
N GLU A 23 -11.93 -4.08 3.90
CA GLU A 23 -12.22 -3.62 5.25
C GLU A 23 -11.09 -3.97 6.21
N ILE A 24 -10.98 -3.21 7.28
CA ILE A 24 -10.01 -3.46 8.36
C ILE A 24 -10.17 -4.84 9.01
N SER A 25 -11.39 -5.38 9.00
CA SER A 25 -11.72 -6.72 9.52
C SER A 25 -10.95 -7.82 8.76
N TYR A 26 -10.61 -7.60 7.48
CA TYR A 26 -9.75 -8.49 6.70
C TYR A 26 -8.38 -8.70 7.37
N LEU A 27 -7.88 -7.69 8.11
CA LEU A 27 -6.61 -7.81 8.83
C LEU A 27 -6.72 -8.66 10.09
N SER A 28 -7.92 -8.98 10.60
CA SER A 28 -8.05 -9.77 11.84
C SER A 28 -7.47 -11.18 11.72
N GLU A 29 -7.59 -11.79 10.54
CA GLU A 29 -6.98 -13.09 10.23
C GLU A 29 -5.45 -12.99 10.07
N MET A 30 -4.96 -11.80 9.71
CA MET A 30 -3.55 -11.53 9.41
C MET A 30 -2.77 -10.99 10.60
N LEU A 31 -3.44 -10.32 11.55
CA LEU A 31 -2.85 -9.84 12.81
C LEU A 31 -2.38 -10.99 13.73
N LEU A 32 -2.82 -12.21 13.45
CA LEU A 32 -2.31 -13.44 14.07
C LEU A 32 -0.92 -13.82 13.53
N SER A 33 -0.49 -13.27 12.39
CA SER A 33 0.89 -13.37 11.92
C SER A 33 1.73 -12.23 12.52
N SER A 34 3.00 -12.52 12.84
CA SER A 34 3.95 -11.57 13.45
C SER A 34 4.28 -10.34 12.59
N ASP A 35 3.70 -10.25 11.40
CA ASP A 35 4.23 -9.40 10.33
C ASP A 35 3.44 -8.09 10.18
N ILE A 36 2.28 -7.95 10.85
CA ILE A 36 1.43 -6.75 10.80
C ILE A 36 1.36 -6.07 12.17
N GLU A 37 1.64 -4.77 12.16
CA GLU A 37 1.62 -3.90 13.33
C GLU A 37 0.63 -2.74 13.13
N LEU A 38 -0.17 -2.44 14.15
CA LEU A 38 -0.94 -1.19 14.19
C LEU A 38 0.04 -0.03 14.46
N TRP A 39 0.27 0.82 13.46
CA TRP A 39 1.21 1.95 13.59
C TRP A 39 0.51 3.21 14.08
N PHE A 40 -0.71 3.49 13.61
CA PHE A 40 -1.44 4.70 13.96
C PHE A 40 -2.93 4.43 14.09
N SER A 41 -3.57 5.04 15.08
CA SER A 41 -5.03 5.03 15.24
C SER A 41 -5.51 6.37 15.81
N HIS A 42 -6.34 7.08 15.06
CA HIS A 42 -6.96 8.33 15.49
C HIS A 42 -8.33 8.52 14.82
N ASP A 43 -9.37 8.70 15.63
CA ASP A 43 -10.76 8.84 15.18
C ASP A 43 -11.16 7.76 14.16
N ILE A 44 -11.41 8.18 12.93
CA ILE A 44 -11.83 7.34 11.80
C ILE A 44 -10.66 6.78 10.99
N TRP A 45 -9.42 7.19 11.30
CA TRP A 45 -8.22 6.80 10.58
C TRP A 45 -7.43 5.75 11.33
N ARG A 46 -6.98 4.73 10.60
CA ARG A 46 -6.06 3.71 11.12
C ARG A 46 -5.01 3.38 10.08
N GLN A 47 -3.79 3.13 10.53
CA GLN A 47 -2.68 2.72 9.68
C GLN A 47 -2.07 1.44 10.22
N TYR A 48 -1.90 0.47 9.32
CA TYR A 48 -1.23 -0.78 9.62
C TYR A 48 0.03 -0.88 8.78
N ARG A 49 1.11 -1.32 9.42
CA ARG A 49 2.38 -1.55 8.77
C ARG A 49 2.65 -3.04 8.68
N PHE A 50 3.17 -3.49 7.56
CA PHE A 50 3.86 -4.77 7.48
C PHE A 50 5.08 -4.67 6.58
N PHE A 51 5.98 -5.63 6.71
CA PHE A 51 7.24 -5.63 5.97
C PHE A 51 7.51 -7.01 5.36
N ASN A 52 8.29 -7.00 4.30
CA ASN A 52 9.06 -8.17 3.88
C ASN A 52 10.53 -7.74 3.75
N ASP A 53 11.40 -8.67 3.33
CA ASP A 53 12.85 -8.45 3.25
C ASP A 53 13.29 -7.24 2.41
N ARG A 54 12.38 -6.62 1.62
CA ARG A 54 12.73 -5.54 0.68
C ARG A 54 11.88 -4.28 0.79
N MET A 55 10.69 -4.38 1.38
CA MET A 55 9.67 -3.34 1.30
C MET A 55 8.87 -3.25 2.58
N ILE A 56 8.48 -2.02 2.91
CA ILE A 56 7.51 -1.68 3.94
C ILE A 56 6.20 -1.31 3.24
N PHE A 57 5.10 -1.87 3.72
CA PHE A 57 3.76 -1.58 3.28
C PHE A 57 3.01 -0.87 4.40
N ILE A 58 2.36 0.24 4.08
CA ILE A 58 1.50 0.97 5.01
C ILE A 58 0.09 1.02 4.41
N LEU A 59 -0.85 0.40 5.11
CA LEU A 59 -2.26 0.35 4.74
C LEU A 59 -3.01 1.45 5.49
N HIS A 60 -3.61 2.39 4.77
CA HIS A 60 -4.35 3.51 5.35
C HIS A 60 -5.86 3.29 5.22
N PHE A 61 -6.54 3.15 6.36
CA PHE A 61 -7.98 2.97 6.43
C PHE A 61 -8.67 4.24 6.91
N LYS A 62 -9.81 4.57 6.29
CA LYS A 62 -10.75 5.63 6.73
C LYS A 62 -12.16 5.06 6.85
N ASN A 63 -12.78 5.20 8.02
CA ASN A 63 -14.06 4.55 8.34
C ASN A 63 -14.01 3.04 8.03
N ASN A 64 -12.96 2.37 8.51
CA ASN A 64 -12.71 0.94 8.30
C ASN A 64 -12.46 0.49 6.85
N LEU A 65 -12.51 1.37 5.85
CA LEU A 65 -12.26 1.04 4.44
C LEU A 65 -10.87 1.49 4.00
N LEU A 66 -10.18 0.63 3.26
CA LEU A 66 -8.87 0.94 2.69
C LEU A 66 -8.96 2.12 1.72
N GLN A 67 -8.11 3.12 1.89
CA GLN A 67 -8.05 4.30 1.03
C GLN A 67 -6.74 4.38 0.28
N PHE A 68 -5.63 4.05 0.96
CA PHE A 68 -4.30 4.14 0.39
C PHE A 68 -3.44 2.96 0.79
N ILE A 69 -2.54 2.58 -0.11
CA ILE A 69 -1.43 1.68 0.18
C ILE A 69 -0.15 2.42 -0.19
N GLN A 70 0.69 2.68 0.80
CA GLN A 70 2.04 3.18 0.58
C GLN A 70 3.02 2.00 0.58
N ILE A 71 3.90 1.97 -0.42
CA ILE A 71 4.93 0.96 -0.60
C ILE A 71 6.27 1.67 -0.59
N SER A 72 7.06 1.45 0.45
CA SER A 72 8.37 2.08 0.66
C SER A 72 9.48 1.03 0.53
N PRO A 73 10.52 1.23 -0.29
CA PRO A 73 11.68 0.35 -0.33
C PRO A 73 12.51 0.48 0.96
N ILE A 74 13.21 -0.60 1.35
CA ILE A 74 14.14 -0.57 2.49
C ILE A 74 15.55 -0.12 2.05
N GLU A 75 15.95 -0.40 0.80
CA GLU A 75 17.27 -0.05 0.24
C GLU A 75 17.17 0.42 -1.22
N ASN A 76 18.13 1.24 -1.68
CA ASN A 76 18.27 1.74 -3.06
C ASN A 76 16.96 2.35 -3.63
N GLU A 77 16.54 3.49 -3.09
CA GLU A 77 15.19 4.05 -3.28
C GLU A 77 14.81 4.28 -4.75
N GLY A 78 15.60 5.06 -5.51
CA GLY A 78 15.20 5.51 -6.85
C GLY A 78 14.93 4.38 -7.84
N ALA A 79 15.91 3.48 -8.05
CA ALA A 79 15.74 2.37 -8.98
C ALA A 79 14.67 1.37 -8.52
N THR A 80 14.54 1.16 -7.20
CA THR A 80 13.54 0.25 -6.64
C THR A 80 12.13 0.81 -6.81
N VAL A 81 11.92 2.10 -6.57
CA VAL A 81 10.65 2.80 -6.79
C VAL A 81 10.21 2.71 -8.25
N LEU A 82 11.12 3.00 -9.19
CA LEU A 82 10.82 2.88 -10.62
C LEU A 82 10.40 1.45 -11.01
N ASN A 83 11.12 0.44 -10.51
CA ASN A 83 10.77 -0.97 -10.73
C ASN A 83 9.41 -1.35 -10.11
N ILE A 84 9.06 -0.79 -8.95
CA ILE A 84 7.73 -0.99 -8.33
C ILE A 84 6.66 -0.39 -9.21
N ILE A 85 6.85 0.86 -9.67
CA ILE A 85 5.90 1.56 -10.54
C ILE A 85 5.66 0.79 -11.83
N GLU A 86 6.72 0.33 -12.49
CA GLU A 86 6.62 -0.45 -13.72
C GLU A 86 5.79 -1.72 -13.49
N LYS A 87 6.03 -2.46 -12.40
CA LYS A 87 5.27 -3.66 -12.03
C LYS A 87 3.80 -3.39 -11.74
N LEU A 88 3.47 -2.17 -11.30
CA LEU A 88 2.10 -1.76 -11.01
C LEU A 88 1.41 -1.11 -12.23
N GLY A 89 2.06 -1.04 -13.39
CA GLY A 89 1.48 -0.50 -14.61
C GLY A 89 1.70 1.00 -14.83
N GLY A 90 2.65 1.62 -14.11
CA GLY A 90 3.02 3.02 -14.29
C GLY A 90 2.36 3.99 -13.30
N GLU A 91 2.91 5.20 -13.24
CA GLU A 91 2.31 6.34 -12.54
C GLU A 91 1.22 6.93 -13.43
N GLN A 92 -0.04 6.61 -13.12
CA GLN A 92 -1.19 7.04 -13.90
C GLN A 92 -2.49 6.94 -13.10
N GLU A 93 -3.52 7.60 -13.61
CA GLU A 93 -4.90 7.48 -13.14
C GLU A 93 -5.63 6.34 -13.85
N TYR A 94 -6.44 5.63 -13.08
CA TYR A 94 -7.30 4.53 -13.49
C TYR A 94 -8.72 4.81 -12.99
N PHE A 95 -9.70 4.12 -13.56
CA PHE A 95 -11.10 4.32 -13.14
C PHE A 95 -11.36 3.99 -11.66
N TRP A 96 -10.53 3.15 -11.04
CA TRP A 96 -10.63 2.74 -9.64
C TRP A 96 -9.73 3.56 -8.69
N GLY A 97 -8.83 4.40 -9.22
CA GLY A 97 -7.80 5.02 -8.40
C GLY A 97 -6.62 5.61 -9.16
N LYS A 98 -5.52 5.83 -8.47
CA LYS A 98 -4.28 6.39 -9.02
C LYS A 98 -3.06 5.71 -8.41
N ILE A 99 -2.01 5.58 -9.21
CA ILE A 99 -0.67 5.19 -8.77
C ILE A 99 0.24 6.40 -8.98
N GLU A 100 1.01 6.79 -7.96
CA GLU A 100 1.93 7.93 -8.05
C GLU A 100 3.16 7.76 -7.16
N ILE A 101 4.19 8.56 -7.44
CA ILE A 101 5.34 8.71 -6.54
C ILE A 101 4.94 9.63 -5.38
N PHE A 102 5.29 9.20 -4.18
CA PHE A 102 5.18 10.01 -2.97
C PHE A 102 6.58 10.26 -2.42
N ASP A 103 6.96 11.54 -2.33
CA ASP A 103 8.24 11.99 -1.77
C ASP A 103 8.01 12.67 -0.42
N ASP A 104 8.40 12.01 0.67
CA ASP A 104 8.47 12.62 1.99
C ASP A 104 9.84 13.23 2.22
N ILE A 105 9.92 14.52 1.93
CA ILE A 105 11.12 15.34 2.08
C ILE A 105 11.66 15.33 3.52
N LYS A 106 10.78 15.22 4.54
CA LYS A 106 11.19 15.27 5.95
C LYS A 106 11.89 13.99 6.37
N SER A 107 11.35 12.84 5.96
CA SER A 107 11.99 11.55 6.19
C SER A 107 13.03 11.18 5.13
N ARG A 108 13.18 12.01 4.08
CA ARG A 108 13.98 11.72 2.88
C ARG A 108 13.66 10.34 2.31
N SER A 109 12.36 10.07 2.11
CA SER A 109 11.89 8.78 1.65
C SER A 109 11.03 8.93 0.42
N ILE A 110 11.37 8.17 -0.62
CA ILE A 110 10.54 8.04 -1.83
C ILE A 110 9.78 6.72 -1.77
N SER A 111 8.47 6.80 -1.97
CA SER A 111 7.55 5.66 -1.91
C SER A 111 6.61 5.66 -3.13
N VAL A 112 5.97 4.51 -3.36
CA VAL A 112 4.86 4.42 -4.32
C VAL A 112 3.55 4.42 -3.56
N LEU A 113 2.61 5.24 -4.00
CA LEU A 113 1.30 5.39 -3.39
C LEU A 113 0.21 4.92 -4.34
N ILE A 114 -0.59 3.96 -3.88
CA ILE A 114 -1.80 3.51 -4.56
C ILE A 114 -2.98 4.13 -3.83
N LYS A 115 -3.70 5.01 -4.53
CA LYS A 115 -4.89 5.70 -4.01
C LYS A 115 -6.14 5.12 -4.63
N TYR A 116 -7.10 4.70 -3.82
CA TYR A 116 -8.41 4.27 -4.29
C TYR A 116 -9.40 5.43 -4.34
N PHE A 117 -10.14 5.55 -5.44
CA PHE A 117 -11.27 6.47 -5.50
C PHE A 117 -12.47 5.81 -4.81
N LYS A 118 -13.10 6.56 -3.89
CA LYS A 118 -14.28 6.11 -3.17
C LYS A 118 -15.54 6.36 -3.98
#